data_AF-A0A2K3N4I8-F1
#
_entry.id   AF-A0A2K3N4I8-F1
#
_cell.length_a   1.000
_cell.length_b   1.000
_cell.length_c   1.000
_cell.angle_alpha   90.00
_cell.angle_beta   90.00
_cell.angle_gamma   90.00
#
_symmetry.space_group_name_H-M   'P 1'
#
loop_
_entity.id
_entity.type
_entity.pdbx_description
1 polymer ?
#
loop_
_entity_poly.entity_id
_entity_poly.type
_entity_poly.pdbx_seq_one_letter_code
_entity_poly.pdbx_strand_id
1 'polypeptide(L)'
;MQDESQLSLFAFELIIYDMPLVPCPHVVDPASKYISLIIPAFNEEYRLPGALEETMIYLQQRASKDPSFSYEVVIIDDGSTDGTKRVAFEFVRKYTVDKVRVILLGRNHGKGEAIRKGMLHSRGELLLMLDADGATKITDLEKLENQIRAVAKKDGDSSGSDPSFRISDTPVVVFGSRAHLEEKALATRKWYRNFLMKGFHLVVLLAAGPGVRDTQCGFKMFTRAAARKLFSNVRLKSYAPVIGSNMEMNKLPLQTGVVDFLTTVTNQFLKGCPAMQCHRPQWLVYREAFWPSTIHGKTFI
;
A
#
# COMPACT_ATOMS: atom_id res chain seq x y z
N MET A 1 -0.97 36.33 29.17
CA MET A 1 -0.62 34.91 29.22
C MET A 1 -0.95 34.34 27.85
N GLN A 2 0.04 34.33 26.94
CA GLN A 2 -0.12 33.64 25.67
C GLN A 2 -0.14 32.14 25.97
N ASP A 3 -1.09 31.45 25.35
CA ASP A 3 -1.30 30.02 25.53
C ASP A 3 -0.07 29.23 25.07
N GLU A 4 0.56 28.47 25.96
CA GLU A 4 1.75 27.67 25.62
C GLU A 4 1.47 26.64 24.52
N SER A 5 0.21 26.21 24.36
CA SER A 5 -0.17 25.33 23.25
C SER A 5 -0.12 26.05 21.90
N GLN A 6 -0.46 27.35 21.85
CA GLN A 6 -0.33 28.18 20.65
C GLN A 6 1.15 28.43 20.30
N LEU A 7 1.99 28.71 21.30
CA LEU A 7 3.44 28.87 21.10
C LEU A 7 4.10 27.57 20.64
N SER A 8 3.69 26.44 21.21
CA SER A 8 4.09 25.08 20.78
C SER A 8 3.69 24.80 19.33
N LEU A 9 2.44 25.10 18.95
CA LEU A 9 1.95 24.91 17.58
C LEU A 9 2.67 25.81 16.57
N PHE A 10 2.88 27.09 16.87
CA PHE A 10 3.64 28.01 16.00
C PHE A 10 5.10 27.56 15.83
N ALA A 11 5.77 27.18 16.93
CA ALA A 11 7.13 26.64 16.86
C ALA A 11 7.18 25.34 16.06
N PHE A 12 6.16 24.47 16.19
CA PHE A 12 6.07 23.24 15.43
C PHE A 12 5.82 23.48 13.92
N GLU A 13 4.99 24.46 13.56
CA GLU A 13 4.76 24.83 12.16
C GLU A 13 6.05 25.34 11.51
N LEU A 14 6.79 26.21 12.22
CA LEU A 14 8.15 26.62 11.84
C LEU A 14 9.13 25.43 11.69
N ILE A 15 9.04 24.41 12.54
CA ILE A 15 9.88 23.20 12.46
C ILE A 15 9.52 22.31 11.25
N ILE A 16 8.26 22.30 10.79
CA ILE A 16 7.90 21.65 9.51
C ILE A 16 8.58 22.41 8.36
N TYR A 17 8.47 23.74 8.34
CA TYR A 17 9.02 24.57 7.27
C TYR A 17 10.56 24.53 7.16
N ASP A 18 11.26 24.17 8.24
CA ASP A 18 12.73 24.00 8.27
C ASP A 18 13.20 22.59 7.85
N MET A 19 12.30 21.64 7.57
CA MET A 19 12.70 20.32 7.10
C MET A 19 12.98 20.27 5.60
N PRO A 20 14.01 19.52 5.17
CA PRO A 20 14.44 19.50 3.78
C PRO A 20 13.38 18.84 2.89
N LEU A 21 12.80 19.64 1.99
CA LEU A 21 12.00 19.13 0.87
C LEU A 21 12.92 18.24 -0.01
N VAL A 22 12.60 16.96 -0.06
CA VAL A 22 13.35 15.98 -0.88
C VAL A 22 12.64 15.73 -2.22
N PRO A 23 13.39 15.38 -3.29
CA PRO A 23 12.79 14.95 -4.55
C PRO A 23 11.76 13.84 -4.33
N CYS A 24 10.62 13.95 -5.01
CA CYS A 24 9.56 12.94 -4.95
C CYS A 24 9.85 11.86 -6.00
N PRO A 25 10.33 10.66 -5.62
CA PRO A 25 10.56 9.58 -6.56
C PRO A 25 9.23 9.05 -7.09
N HIS A 26 9.28 8.26 -8.16
CA HIS A 26 8.12 7.62 -8.75
C HIS A 26 8.32 6.11 -8.93
N VAL A 27 7.22 5.34 -8.97
CA VAL A 27 7.24 3.87 -9.10
C VAL A 27 7.76 3.39 -10.47
N VAL A 28 7.92 4.31 -11.43
CA VAL A 28 8.55 4.06 -12.74
C VAL A 28 10.08 4.15 -12.69
N ASP A 29 10.63 4.83 -11.68
CA ASP A 29 12.07 4.98 -11.50
C ASP A 29 12.69 3.66 -11.01
N PRO A 30 13.98 3.41 -11.28
CA PRO A 30 14.71 2.28 -10.72
C PRO A 30 14.59 2.25 -9.18
N ALA A 31 14.43 1.05 -8.63
CA ALA A 31 14.36 0.88 -7.18
C ALA A 31 15.70 1.26 -6.51
N SER A 32 15.62 2.00 -5.41
CA SER A 32 16.79 2.39 -4.61
C SER A 32 16.73 1.91 -3.15
N LYS A 33 15.71 1.10 -2.82
CA LYS A 33 15.53 0.35 -1.57
C LYS A 33 15.05 -1.05 -1.90
N TYR A 34 15.31 -2.02 -1.04
CA TYR A 34 14.70 -3.35 -1.14
C TYR A 34 13.19 -3.29 -0.86
N ILE A 35 12.75 -2.56 0.18
CA ILE A 35 11.33 -2.44 0.54
C ILE A 35 10.89 -1.03 0.92
N SER A 36 9.70 -0.63 0.48
CA SER A 36 8.96 0.54 1.01
C SER A 36 7.74 0.07 1.79
N LEU A 37 7.50 0.66 2.95
CA LEU A 37 6.30 0.43 3.75
C LEU A 37 5.39 1.65 3.65
N ILE A 38 4.16 1.46 3.18
CA ILE A 38 3.17 2.50 2.86
C ILE A 38 2.14 2.51 3.99
N ILE A 39 2.18 3.56 4.81
CA ILE A 39 1.31 3.73 5.99
C ILE A 39 0.39 4.94 5.78
N PRO A 40 -0.88 4.74 5.38
CA PRO A 40 -1.85 5.82 5.31
C PRO A 40 -2.29 6.22 6.73
N ALA A 41 -2.34 7.52 7.00
CA ALA A 41 -2.74 8.08 8.28
C ALA A 41 -3.78 9.19 8.09
N PHE A 42 -4.87 9.13 8.87
CA PHE A 42 -5.86 10.19 8.98
C PHE A 42 -6.43 10.21 10.40
N ASN A 43 -6.11 11.26 11.15
CA ASN A 43 -6.45 11.38 12.57
C ASN A 43 -6.04 10.15 13.41
N GLU A 44 -4.74 9.86 13.36
CA GLU A 44 -4.08 8.70 13.95
C GLU A 44 -3.08 9.04 15.08
N GLU A 45 -3.14 10.24 15.68
CA GLU A 45 -2.10 10.74 16.60
C GLU A 45 -1.76 9.79 17.77
N TYR A 46 -2.73 9.00 18.24
CA TYR A 46 -2.55 8.03 19.33
C TYR A 46 -2.13 6.63 18.88
N ARG A 47 -2.42 6.23 17.63
CA ARG A 47 -2.14 4.87 17.11
C ARG A 47 -0.85 4.81 16.30
N LEU A 48 -0.59 5.86 15.51
CA LEU A 48 0.59 5.98 14.66
C LEU A 48 1.93 5.80 15.42
N PRO A 49 2.15 6.35 16.64
CA PRO A 49 3.42 6.17 17.33
C PRO A 49 3.76 4.70 17.57
N GLY A 50 2.85 3.94 18.17
CA GLY A 50 3.09 2.54 18.52
C GLY A 50 3.31 1.64 17.30
N ALA A 51 2.51 1.84 16.24
CA ALA A 51 2.67 1.12 14.98
C ALA A 51 4.02 1.43 14.29
N LEU A 52 4.46 2.69 14.32
CA LEU A 52 5.76 3.07 13.78
C LEU A 52 6.93 2.56 14.64
N GLU A 53 6.83 2.56 15.97
CA GLU A 53 7.90 2.03 16.82
C GLU A 53 8.10 0.52 16.62
N GLU A 54 7.03 -0.28 16.62
CA GLU A 54 7.12 -1.73 16.31
C GLU A 54 7.76 -1.96 14.93
N THR A 55 7.30 -1.20 13.93
CA THR A 55 7.79 -1.28 12.55
C THR A 55 9.28 -0.93 12.46
N MET A 56 9.70 0.19 13.07
CA MET A 56 11.09 0.63 13.01
C MET A 56 12.03 -0.29 13.78
N ILE A 57 11.61 -0.83 14.94
CA ILE A 57 12.39 -1.83 15.69
C ILE A 57 12.63 -3.07 14.82
N TYR A 58 11.58 -3.63 14.19
CA TYR A 58 11.72 -4.79 13.31
C TYR A 58 12.64 -4.52 12.11
N LEU A 59 12.45 -3.38 11.42
CA LEU A 59 13.26 -3.03 10.24
C LEU A 59 14.73 -2.76 10.58
N GLN A 60 15.01 -2.12 11.72
CA GLN A 60 16.38 -1.93 12.22
C GLN A 60 17.02 -3.28 12.58
N GLN A 61 16.33 -4.15 13.31
CA GLN A 61 16.84 -5.49 13.64
C GLN A 61 17.14 -6.33 12.38
N ARG A 62 16.33 -6.19 11.32
CA ARG A 62 16.57 -6.89 10.06
C ARG A 62 17.75 -6.31 9.28
N ALA A 63 17.86 -4.99 9.18
CA ALA A 63 19.00 -4.32 8.53
C ALA A 63 20.34 -4.59 9.25
N SER A 64 20.33 -4.76 10.58
CA SER A 64 21.53 -5.15 11.34
C SER A 64 21.96 -6.61 11.12
N LYS A 65 21.05 -7.48 10.64
CA LYS A 65 21.34 -8.89 10.31
C LYS A 65 21.75 -9.07 8.85
N ASP A 66 21.24 -8.22 7.95
CA ASP A 66 21.48 -8.27 6.52
C ASP A 66 21.81 -6.86 5.99
N PRO A 67 23.11 -6.56 5.73
CA PRO A 67 23.54 -5.27 5.19
C PRO A 67 22.95 -4.92 3.82
N SER A 68 22.43 -5.89 3.06
CA SER A 68 21.74 -5.65 1.79
C SER A 68 20.29 -5.20 1.96
N PHE A 69 19.70 -5.45 3.15
CA PHE A 69 18.32 -5.09 3.47
C PHE A 69 18.18 -3.57 3.69
N SER A 70 17.84 -2.87 2.61
CA SER A 70 17.54 -1.44 2.62
C SER A 70 16.04 -1.18 2.61
N TYR A 71 15.56 -0.33 3.51
CA TYR A 71 14.14 -0.05 3.67
C TYR A 71 13.84 1.46 3.73
N GLU A 72 12.59 1.80 3.49
CA GLU A 72 11.99 3.08 3.90
C GLU A 72 10.55 2.87 4.42
N VAL A 73 10.09 3.80 5.25
CA VAL A 73 8.70 3.96 5.66
C VAL A 73 8.18 5.27 5.06
N VAL A 74 7.05 5.19 4.36
CA VAL A 74 6.35 6.32 3.75
C VAL A 74 5.02 6.49 4.46
N ILE A 75 4.94 7.52 5.29
CA ILE A 75 3.72 7.92 6.00
C ILE A 75 2.95 8.88 5.09
N ILE A 76 1.66 8.65 4.88
CA ILE A 76 0.83 9.52 4.03
C ILE A 76 -0.26 10.13 4.89
N ASP A 77 -0.10 11.40 5.23
CA ASP A 77 -1.12 12.19 5.94
C ASP A 77 -2.20 12.62 4.95
N ASP A 78 -3.39 12.06 5.11
CA ASP A 78 -4.59 12.36 4.32
C ASP A 78 -5.28 13.63 4.84
N GLY A 79 -4.50 14.69 5.11
CA GLY A 79 -4.97 15.97 5.62
C GLY A 79 -5.56 15.89 7.02
N SER A 80 -4.82 15.34 7.99
CA SER A 80 -5.30 15.21 9.37
C SER A 80 -5.50 16.56 10.05
N THR A 81 -6.47 16.60 10.95
CA THR A 81 -6.86 17.77 11.77
C THR A 81 -6.35 17.71 13.21
N ASP A 82 -5.71 16.60 13.60
CA ASP A 82 -5.11 16.35 14.91
C ASP A 82 -3.56 16.43 14.86
N GLY A 83 -2.89 15.93 15.89
CA GLY A 83 -1.43 15.85 15.99
C GLY A 83 -0.75 14.83 15.07
N THR A 84 -1.44 14.13 14.16
CA THR A 84 -0.85 13.09 13.29
C THR A 84 0.36 13.59 12.51
N LYS A 85 0.27 14.79 11.94
CA LYS A 85 1.38 15.42 11.20
C LYS A 85 2.61 15.61 12.10
N ARG A 86 2.41 16.04 13.35
CA ARG A 86 3.48 16.21 14.34
C ARG A 86 4.18 14.88 14.65
N VAL A 87 3.41 13.85 14.97
CA VAL A 87 3.93 12.50 15.19
C VAL A 87 4.74 12.03 13.97
N ALA A 88 4.18 12.11 12.76
CA ALA A 88 4.85 11.65 11.56
C ALA A 88 6.21 12.34 11.33
N PHE A 89 6.27 13.65 11.57
CA PHE A 89 7.49 14.45 11.43
C PHE A 89 8.52 14.23 12.56
N GLU A 90 8.09 13.92 13.78
CA GLU A 90 9.00 13.47 14.86
C GLU A 90 9.77 12.20 14.47
N PHE A 91 9.12 11.26 13.75
CA PHE A 91 9.80 10.06 13.23
C PHE A 91 10.80 10.36 12.10
N VAL A 92 10.53 11.35 11.23
CA VAL A 92 11.50 11.81 10.22
C VAL A 92 12.77 12.34 10.89
N ARG A 93 12.62 13.14 11.95
CA ARG A 93 13.76 13.68 12.72
C ARG A 93 14.52 12.57 13.46
N LYS A 94 13.81 11.59 14.04
CA LYS A 94 14.39 10.44 14.78
C LYS A 94 15.18 9.47 13.89
N TYR A 95 14.77 9.28 12.63
CA TYR A 95 15.30 8.21 11.76
C TYR A 95 15.90 8.66 10.43
N THR A 96 15.93 9.97 10.15
CA THR A 96 16.33 10.62 8.88
C THR A 96 15.37 10.40 7.71
N VAL A 97 15.39 11.36 6.77
CA VAL A 97 14.57 11.36 5.54
C VAL A 97 14.89 10.20 4.58
N ASP A 98 16.04 9.52 4.75
CA ASP A 98 16.32 8.31 3.96
C ASP A 98 15.53 7.09 4.44
N LYS A 99 15.18 7.02 5.73
CA LYS A 99 14.45 5.88 6.32
C LYS A 99 12.97 6.17 6.53
N VAL A 100 12.59 7.41 6.82
CA VAL A 100 11.18 7.81 7.03
C VAL A 100 10.88 9.05 6.20
N ARG A 101 9.85 8.98 5.37
CA ARG A 101 9.33 10.11 4.57
C ARG A 101 7.86 10.33 4.86
N VAL A 102 7.43 11.58 4.77
CA VAL A 102 6.03 11.99 4.93
C VAL A 102 5.53 12.57 3.61
N ILE A 103 4.33 12.19 3.20
CA ILE A 103 3.59 12.79 2.08
C ILE A 103 2.35 13.45 2.68
N LEU A 104 2.25 14.77 2.56
CA LEU A 104 1.07 15.52 2.97
C LEU A 104 0.11 15.64 1.77
N LEU A 105 -1.15 15.24 1.92
CA LEU A 105 -2.18 15.44 0.88
C LEU A 105 -2.93 16.77 1.03
N GLY A 106 -2.73 17.49 2.13
CA GLY A 106 -3.29 18.81 2.42
C GLY A 106 -4.80 18.84 2.75
N ARG A 107 -5.55 17.81 2.35
CA ARG A 107 -6.95 17.56 2.73
C ARG A 107 -7.23 16.06 2.68
N ASN A 108 -8.34 15.62 3.26
CA ASN A 108 -8.80 14.25 3.15
C ASN A 108 -9.35 13.96 1.75
N HIS A 109 -8.68 13.06 1.03
CA HIS A 109 -9.13 12.46 -0.22
C HIS A 109 -9.63 11.03 -0.02
N GLY A 110 -9.30 10.42 1.12
CA GLY A 110 -9.62 9.06 1.51
C GLY A 110 -8.38 8.16 1.48
N LYS A 111 -8.36 7.18 2.41
CA LYS A 111 -7.34 6.12 2.53
C LYS A 111 -6.89 5.52 1.18
N GLY A 112 -7.79 5.46 0.20
CA GLY A 112 -7.52 4.97 -1.15
C GLY A 112 -6.51 5.81 -1.94
N GLU A 113 -6.70 7.13 -1.99
CA GLU A 113 -5.74 8.04 -2.61
C GLU A 113 -4.44 8.10 -1.81
N ALA A 114 -4.50 8.02 -0.47
CA ALA A 114 -3.31 7.94 0.39
C ALA A 114 -2.43 6.73 0.08
N ILE A 115 -3.00 5.52 -0.01
CA ILE A 115 -2.28 4.32 -0.45
C ILE A 115 -1.74 4.50 -1.86
N ARG A 116 -2.56 4.99 -2.80
CA ARG A 116 -2.18 5.19 -4.20
C ARG A 116 -0.97 6.12 -4.32
N LYS A 117 -0.97 7.25 -3.60
CA LYS A 117 0.15 8.20 -3.55
C LYS A 117 1.39 7.59 -2.93
N GLY A 118 1.27 6.88 -1.80
CA GLY A 118 2.39 6.17 -1.18
C GLY A 118 3.02 5.14 -2.11
N MET A 119 2.20 4.34 -2.80
CA MET A 119 2.64 3.33 -3.77
C MET A 119 3.32 3.95 -4.99
N LEU A 120 2.75 5.02 -5.54
CA LEU A 120 3.33 5.75 -6.68
C LEU A 120 4.64 6.47 -6.32
N HIS A 121 4.84 6.87 -5.07
CA HIS A 121 6.01 7.67 -4.63
C HIS A 121 6.99 6.91 -3.72
N SER A 122 7.03 5.58 -3.85
CA SER A 122 7.93 4.66 -3.13
C SER A 122 9.21 4.34 -3.91
N ARG A 123 10.31 4.01 -3.21
CA ARG A 123 11.64 3.64 -3.74
C ARG A 123 11.95 2.14 -3.72
N GLY A 124 11.13 1.32 -3.07
CA GLY A 124 11.34 -0.12 -2.86
C GLY A 124 11.15 -1.00 -4.10
N GLU A 125 11.92 -2.08 -4.22
CA GLU A 125 11.65 -3.20 -5.14
C GLU A 125 10.34 -3.91 -4.77
N LEU A 126 10.09 -4.05 -3.47
CA LEU A 126 8.85 -4.49 -2.86
C LEU A 126 8.15 -3.30 -2.18
N LEU A 127 6.82 -3.30 -2.22
CA LEU A 127 5.98 -2.28 -1.61
C LEU A 127 4.96 -2.98 -0.71
N LEU A 128 5.01 -2.71 0.59
CA LEU A 128 4.09 -3.25 1.58
C LEU A 128 3.11 -2.17 2.03
N MET A 129 1.81 -2.39 1.82
CA MET A 129 0.78 -1.65 2.53
C MET A 129 0.72 -2.15 3.99
N LEU A 130 0.66 -1.22 4.94
CA LEU A 130 0.51 -1.49 6.37
C LEU A 130 -0.42 -0.45 7.00
N ASP A 131 -1.41 -0.88 7.78
CA ASP A 131 -2.31 0.01 8.49
C ASP A 131 -1.71 0.45 9.84
N ALA A 132 -1.94 1.71 10.23
CA ALA A 132 -1.47 2.27 11.50
C ALA A 132 -2.23 1.75 12.75
N ASP A 133 -3.18 0.82 12.58
CA ASP A 133 -4.02 0.29 13.66
C ASP A 133 -3.42 -0.92 14.40
N GLY A 134 -2.26 -1.42 13.95
CA GLY A 134 -1.58 -2.58 14.53
C GLY A 134 -2.33 -3.91 14.35
N ALA A 135 -3.37 -3.98 13.51
CA ALA A 135 -4.18 -5.18 13.33
C ALA A 135 -3.45 -6.34 12.61
N THR A 136 -2.27 -6.08 12.07
CA THR A 136 -1.36 -7.05 11.45
C THR A 136 0.07 -6.76 11.87
N LYS A 137 0.76 -7.77 12.38
CA LYS A 137 2.11 -7.63 12.94
C LYS A 137 3.14 -7.52 11.83
N ILE A 138 4.12 -6.63 12.02
CA ILE A 138 5.21 -6.46 11.04
C ILE A 138 6.03 -7.76 10.85
N THR A 139 6.06 -8.63 11.87
CA THR A 139 6.73 -9.94 11.82
C THR A 139 6.20 -10.88 10.74
N ASP A 140 4.99 -10.67 10.22
CA ASP A 140 4.41 -11.52 9.17
C ASP A 140 4.88 -11.12 7.75
N LEU A 141 5.68 -10.06 7.63
CA LEU A 141 6.23 -9.54 6.37
C LEU A 141 7.04 -10.61 5.60
N GLU A 142 7.83 -11.42 6.31
CA GLU A 142 8.62 -12.52 5.72
C GLU A 142 7.73 -13.60 5.07
N LYS A 143 6.50 -13.81 5.56
CA LYS A 143 5.55 -14.75 4.94
C LYS A 143 5.09 -14.24 3.56
N LEU A 144 4.87 -12.94 3.42
CA LEU A 144 4.53 -12.31 2.14
C LEU A 144 5.70 -12.36 1.16
N GLU A 145 6.93 -12.04 1.60
CA GLU A 145 8.12 -12.13 0.75
C GLU A 145 8.36 -13.55 0.21
N ASN A 146 8.21 -14.55 1.08
CA ASN A 146 8.36 -15.95 0.70
C ASN A 146 7.29 -16.38 -0.32
N GLN A 147 6.06 -15.86 -0.24
CA GLN A 147 5.05 -16.09 -1.28
C GLN A 147 5.35 -15.33 -2.58
N ILE A 148 5.83 -14.09 -2.55
CA ILE A 148 6.24 -13.39 -3.79
C ILE A 148 7.34 -14.19 -4.49
N ARG A 149 8.33 -14.70 -3.74
CA ARG A 149 9.40 -15.58 -4.25
C ARG A 149 8.85 -16.91 -4.80
N ALA A 150 7.88 -17.54 -4.13
CA ALA A 150 7.27 -18.79 -4.58
C ALA A 150 6.39 -18.62 -5.83
N VAL A 151 5.68 -17.50 -5.95
CA VAL A 151 4.83 -17.19 -7.11
C VAL A 151 5.68 -16.81 -8.31
N ALA A 152 6.65 -15.90 -8.17
CA ALA A 152 7.52 -15.48 -9.27
C ALA A 152 8.35 -16.65 -9.85
N LYS A 153 8.83 -17.58 -9.02
CA LYS A 153 9.57 -18.77 -9.50
C LYS A 153 8.73 -19.70 -10.37
N LYS A 154 7.44 -19.88 -10.06
CA LYS A 154 6.54 -20.78 -10.82
C LYS A 154 6.27 -20.28 -12.24
N ASP A 155 6.40 -18.98 -12.48
CA ASP A 155 6.25 -18.37 -13.79
C ASP A 155 7.57 -18.38 -14.58
N GLY A 156 8.69 -18.15 -13.88
CA GLY A 156 10.05 -18.21 -14.43
C GLY A 156 10.45 -19.56 -15.04
N ASP A 157 9.91 -20.69 -14.56
CA ASP A 157 10.13 -22.01 -15.20
C ASP A 157 9.58 -22.10 -16.64
N SER A 158 8.78 -21.12 -17.10
CA SER A 158 8.26 -21.05 -18.47
C SER A 158 9.03 -20.10 -19.39
N SER A 159 10.11 -19.46 -18.93
CA SER A 159 10.98 -18.61 -19.76
C SER A 159 12.42 -18.71 -19.27
N GLY A 160 13.29 -19.24 -20.13
CA GLY A 160 14.65 -19.67 -19.78
C GLY A 160 15.44 -18.64 -18.97
N SER A 161 16.25 -19.15 -18.04
CA SER A 161 16.97 -18.41 -17.00
C SER A 161 17.79 -17.22 -17.52
N ASP A 162 17.16 -16.06 -17.60
CA ASP A 162 17.82 -14.78 -17.85
C ASP A 162 18.47 -14.29 -16.53
N PRO A 163 19.82 -14.14 -16.47
CA PRO A 163 20.50 -13.67 -15.27
C PRO A 163 20.18 -12.21 -14.90
N SER A 164 19.47 -11.46 -15.74
CA SER A 164 18.96 -10.12 -15.44
C SER A 164 17.58 -10.11 -14.75
N PHE A 165 16.89 -11.25 -14.65
CA PHE A 165 15.53 -11.34 -14.10
C PHE A 165 15.46 -10.94 -12.61
N ARG A 166 14.90 -9.75 -12.33
CA ARG A 166 14.61 -9.30 -10.97
C ARG A 166 13.17 -9.61 -10.58
N ILE A 167 12.97 -10.00 -9.32
CA ILE A 167 11.65 -10.26 -8.76
C ILE A 167 10.72 -9.03 -8.78
N SER A 168 11.30 -7.83 -8.81
CA SER A 168 10.60 -6.55 -8.95
C SER A 168 9.88 -6.37 -10.28
N ASP A 169 10.34 -7.05 -11.34
CA ASP A 169 9.86 -6.87 -12.71
C ASP A 169 8.70 -7.81 -13.05
N THR A 170 8.57 -8.91 -12.31
CA THR A 170 7.41 -9.80 -12.40
C THR A 170 6.23 -9.19 -11.65
N PRO A 171 5.06 -9.03 -12.29
CA PRO A 171 3.92 -8.36 -11.68
C PRO A 171 3.16 -9.26 -10.69
N VAL A 172 3.69 -9.40 -9.47
CA VAL A 172 3.11 -10.19 -8.37
C VAL A 172 2.50 -9.31 -7.27
N VAL A 173 1.36 -9.73 -6.72
CA VAL A 173 0.73 -9.21 -5.50
C VAL A 173 0.43 -10.35 -4.54
N VAL A 174 0.67 -10.16 -3.24
CA VAL A 174 0.31 -11.12 -2.18
C VAL A 174 -0.50 -10.45 -1.08
N PHE A 175 -1.62 -11.09 -0.73
CA PHE A 175 -2.56 -10.63 0.28
C PHE A 175 -2.34 -11.35 1.60
N GLY A 176 -2.17 -10.61 2.70
CA GLY A 176 -2.43 -11.15 4.02
C GLY A 176 -3.94 -11.34 4.21
N SER A 177 -4.36 -12.47 4.77
CA SER A 177 -5.76 -12.84 5.01
C SER A 177 -6.01 -13.06 6.50
N ARG A 178 -6.97 -12.31 7.05
CA ARG A 178 -7.35 -12.40 8.47
C ARG A 178 -8.55 -13.31 8.73
N ALA A 179 -8.99 -14.10 7.75
CA ALA A 179 -10.23 -14.89 7.82
C ALA A 179 -10.40 -15.71 9.12
N HIS A 180 -9.31 -16.29 9.64
CA HIS A 180 -9.34 -17.09 10.87
C HIS A 180 -9.39 -16.26 12.18
N LEU A 181 -8.97 -14.98 12.14
CA LEU A 181 -9.22 -14.03 13.22
C LEU A 181 -10.67 -13.54 13.21
N GLU A 182 -11.29 -13.46 12.02
CA GLU A 182 -12.72 -13.17 11.91
C GLU A 182 -13.56 -14.27 12.55
N GLU A 183 -13.25 -15.56 12.34
CA GLU A 183 -13.96 -16.66 13.02
C GLU A 183 -13.93 -16.54 14.55
N LYS A 184 -12.77 -16.27 15.15
CA LYS A 184 -12.63 -16.05 16.60
C LYS A 184 -13.34 -14.77 17.07
N ALA A 185 -13.35 -13.71 16.26
CA ALA A 185 -14.05 -12.48 16.58
C ALA A 185 -15.57 -12.57 16.37
N LEU A 186 -16.05 -13.40 15.44
CA LEU A 186 -17.47 -13.63 15.17
C LEU A 186 -18.17 -14.30 16.36
N ALA A 187 -17.45 -15.17 17.09
CA ALA A 187 -17.92 -15.85 18.30
C ALA A 187 -18.26 -14.90 19.46
N THR A 188 -17.71 -13.67 19.48
CA THR A 188 -17.94 -12.67 20.54
C THR A 188 -18.79 -11.48 20.09
N ARG A 189 -19.38 -11.53 18.88
CA ARG A 189 -20.04 -10.38 18.23
C ARG A 189 -21.57 -10.49 18.20
N LYS A 190 -22.24 -9.35 18.38
CA LYS A 190 -23.70 -9.23 18.23
C LYS A 190 -24.16 -9.67 16.84
N TRP A 191 -25.19 -10.52 16.79
CA TRP A 191 -25.62 -11.26 15.60
C TRP A 191 -25.92 -10.38 14.36
N TYR A 192 -26.47 -9.18 14.55
CA TYR A 192 -26.76 -8.26 13.43
C TYR A 192 -25.49 -7.77 12.71
N ARG A 193 -24.36 -7.60 13.42
CA ARG A 193 -23.08 -7.26 12.80
C ARG A 193 -22.56 -8.42 11.94
N ASN A 194 -22.78 -9.65 12.40
CA ASN A 194 -22.39 -10.85 11.66
C ASN A 194 -23.29 -11.04 10.41
N PHE A 195 -24.57 -10.69 10.50
CA PHE A 195 -25.49 -10.69 9.34
C PHE A 195 -25.08 -9.65 8.28
N LEU A 196 -24.87 -8.39 8.67
CA LEU A 196 -24.44 -7.32 7.76
C LEU A 196 -23.07 -7.64 7.11
N MET A 197 -22.13 -8.17 7.89
CA MET A 197 -20.83 -8.61 7.37
C MET A 197 -20.99 -9.73 6.34
N LYS A 198 -21.77 -10.79 6.63
CA LYS A 198 -22.01 -11.90 5.68
C LYS A 198 -22.70 -11.42 4.39
N GLY A 199 -23.66 -10.49 4.50
CA GLY A 199 -24.29 -9.85 3.34
C GLY A 199 -23.29 -9.06 2.49
N PHE A 200 -22.42 -8.27 3.13
CA PHE A 200 -21.35 -7.57 2.43
C PHE A 200 -20.35 -8.54 1.77
N HIS A 201 -19.95 -9.62 2.46
CA HIS A 201 -19.08 -10.66 1.91
C HIS A 201 -19.68 -11.32 0.67
N LEU A 202 -20.99 -11.58 0.68
CA LEU A 202 -21.72 -12.13 -0.48
C LEU A 202 -21.69 -11.15 -1.67
N VAL A 203 -21.95 -9.86 -1.44
CA VAL A 203 -21.86 -8.82 -2.49
C VAL A 203 -20.43 -8.73 -3.05
N VAL A 204 -19.41 -8.78 -2.18
CA VAL A 204 -18.01 -8.79 -2.61
C VAL A 204 -17.67 -10.05 -3.39
N LEU A 205 -18.14 -11.23 -2.99
CA LEU A 205 -17.89 -12.48 -3.70
C LEU A 205 -18.51 -12.47 -5.10
N LEU A 206 -19.71 -11.90 -5.24
CA LEU A 206 -20.40 -11.74 -6.52
C LEU A 206 -19.71 -10.69 -7.43
N ALA A 207 -19.11 -9.64 -6.86
CA ALA A 207 -18.46 -8.57 -7.63
C ALA A 207 -16.99 -8.85 -7.96
N ALA A 208 -16.23 -9.46 -7.05
CA ALA A 208 -14.79 -9.72 -7.17
C ALA A 208 -14.44 -11.16 -7.59
N GLY A 209 -15.42 -12.07 -7.59
CA GLY A 209 -15.29 -13.45 -8.05
C GLY A 209 -14.88 -14.45 -6.96
N PRO A 210 -15.10 -15.76 -7.22
CA PRO A 210 -14.82 -16.82 -6.26
C PRO A 210 -13.31 -17.02 -6.04
N GLY A 211 -12.81 -16.57 -4.89
CA GLY A 211 -11.43 -16.76 -4.46
C GLY A 211 -10.91 -15.66 -3.54
N VAL A 212 -11.50 -14.47 -3.58
CA VAL A 212 -11.04 -13.33 -2.78
C VAL A 212 -11.68 -13.35 -1.38
N ARG A 213 -11.05 -14.07 -0.44
CA ARG A 213 -11.55 -14.25 0.94
C ARG A 213 -11.52 -12.98 1.80
N ASP A 214 -10.45 -12.19 1.71
CA ASP A 214 -10.32 -10.93 2.46
C ASP A 214 -9.92 -9.80 1.50
N THR A 215 -10.90 -8.96 1.14
CA THR A 215 -10.67 -7.74 0.32
C THR A 215 -10.30 -6.52 1.15
N GLN A 216 -10.34 -6.61 2.49
CA GLN A 216 -10.23 -5.45 3.38
C GLN A 216 -8.97 -5.46 4.26
N CYS A 217 -8.18 -6.53 4.27
CA CYS A 217 -6.89 -6.55 4.94
C CYS A 217 -5.97 -5.46 4.37
N GLY A 218 -5.45 -4.61 5.26
CA GLY A 218 -4.46 -3.59 4.90
C GLY A 218 -3.05 -4.12 4.68
N PHE A 219 -2.78 -5.39 5.02
CA PHE A 219 -1.45 -5.99 4.88
C PHE A 219 -1.31 -6.68 3.52
N LYS A 220 -0.76 -5.95 2.55
CA LYS A 220 -0.67 -6.38 1.14
C LYS A 220 0.69 -6.02 0.59
N MET A 221 1.41 -6.98 0.01
CA MET A 221 2.71 -6.74 -0.61
C MET A 221 2.62 -6.83 -2.13
N PHE A 222 3.25 -5.87 -2.79
CA PHE A 222 3.28 -5.69 -4.24
C PHE A 222 4.73 -5.67 -4.69
N THR A 223 5.02 -6.28 -5.83
CA THR A 223 6.25 -5.98 -6.58
C THR A 223 6.15 -4.60 -7.22
N ARG A 224 7.29 -3.94 -7.47
CA ARG A 224 7.34 -2.66 -8.20
C ARG A 224 6.59 -2.70 -9.53
N ALA A 225 6.72 -3.78 -10.32
CA ALA A 225 5.97 -3.94 -11.56
C ALA A 225 4.45 -4.04 -11.37
N ALA A 226 3.98 -4.76 -10.33
CA ALA A 226 2.55 -4.80 -10.01
C ALA A 226 2.04 -3.44 -9.53
N ALA A 227 2.78 -2.75 -8.65
CA ALA A 227 2.42 -1.43 -8.16
C ALA A 227 2.34 -0.39 -9.30
N ARG A 228 3.32 -0.42 -10.22
CA ARG A 228 3.32 0.42 -11.44
C ARG A 228 2.11 0.15 -12.34
N LYS A 229 1.71 -1.12 -12.53
CA LYS A 229 0.53 -1.48 -13.34
C LYS A 229 -0.79 -1.10 -12.68
N LEU A 230 -0.92 -1.29 -11.36
CA LEU A 230 -2.15 -1.01 -10.61
C LEU A 230 -2.34 0.49 -10.36
N PHE A 231 -1.45 1.11 -9.56
CA PHE A 231 -1.72 2.44 -8.99
C PHE A 231 -1.60 3.59 -10.00
N SER A 232 -1.00 3.35 -11.18
CA SER A 232 -1.05 4.29 -12.31
C SER A 232 -2.46 4.39 -12.92
N ASN A 233 -3.23 3.29 -12.90
CA ASN A 233 -4.54 3.19 -13.56
C ASN A 233 -5.72 3.38 -12.60
N VAL A 234 -5.60 2.94 -11.34
CA VAL A 234 -6.60 3.16 -10.28
C VAL A 234 -6.91 4.66 -10.12
N ARG A 235 -8.20 5.04 -10.16
CA ARG A 235 -8.69 6.42 -9.93
C ARG A 235 -9.67 6.57 -8.75
N LEU A 236 -9.76 5.56 -7.88
CA LEU A 236 -10.74 5.49 -6.78
C LEU A 236 -10.23 6.18 -5.51
N LYS A 237 -11.04 7.10 -4.96
CA LYS A 237 -10.66 8.00 -3.86
C LYS A 237 -10.95 7.46 -2.46
N SER A 238 -12.20 7.06 -2.19
CA SER A 238 -12.66 6.51 -0.89
C SER A 238 -12.05 5.14 -0.57
N TYR A 239 -12.37 4.53 0.59
CA TYR A 239 -11.94 3.18 1.07
C TYR A 239 -11.94 2.01 0.06
N ALA A 240 -12.57 2.22 -1.10
CA ALA A 240 -12.80 1.22 -2.12
C ALA A 240 -11.55 0.57 -2.76
N PRO A 241 -10.39 1.20 -3.09
CA PRO A 241 -9.35 0.55 -3.88
C PRO A 241 -8.61 -0.58 -3.15
N VAL A 242 -8.85 -0.86 -1.87
CA VAL A 242 -8.41 -2.15 -1.29
C VAL A 242 -9.21 -3.31 -1.92
N ILE A 243 -10.48 -3.06 -2.26
CA ILE A 243 -11.40 -3.90 -3.05
C ILE A 243 -11.24 -3.64 -4.57
N GLY A 244 -11.09 -2.36 -4.95
CA GLY A 244 -10.99 -1.90 -6.33
C GLY A 244 -9.70 -2.32 -7.02
N SER A 245 -8.55 -2.29 -6.32
CA SER A 245 -7.33 -2.94 -6.82
C SER A 245 -7.58 -4.42 -7.06
N ASN A 246 -8.23 -5.14 -6.12
CA ASN A 246 -8.57 -6.55 -6.33
C ASN A 246 -9.50 -6.77 -7.55
N MET A 247 -10.41 -5.82 -7.85
CA MET A 247 -11.31 -5.89 -9.01
C MET A 247 -10.64 -5.47 -10.34
N GLU A 248 -9.68 -4.54 -10.30
CA GLU A 248 -8.82 -4.17 -11.44
C GLU A 248 -7.75 -5.24 -11.72
N MET A 249 -7.28 -5.95 -10.69
CA MET A 249 -6.35 -7.08 -10.85
C MET A 249 -6.94 -8.15 -11.76
N ASN A 250 -8.23 -8.49 -11.59
CA ASN A 250 -8.92 -9.46 -12.46
C ASN A 250 -8.99 -9.03 -13.94
N LYS A 251 -8.64 -7.78 -14.28
CA LYS A 251 -8.60 -7.25 -15.65
C LYS A 251 -7.16 -7.07 -16.19
N LEU A 252 -6.15 -7.37 -15.39
CA LEU A 252 -4.74 -7.17 -15.73
C LEU A 252 -3.97 -8.50 -15.64
N PRO A 253 -2.92 -8.71 -16.47
CA PRO A 253 -2.02 -9.83 -16.32
C PRO A 253 -1.10 -9.59 -15.10
N LEU A 254 -1.63 -9.93 -13.93
CA LEU A 254 -1.00 -9.90 -12.61
C LEU A 254 -1.12 -11.28 -11.96
N GLN A 255 -0.10 -11.68 -11.19
CA GLN A 255 -0.14 -12.90 -10.40
C GLN A 255 -0.53 -12.58 -8.96
N THR A 256 -1.38 -13.41 -8.37
CA THR A 256 -1.92 -13.20 -7.02
C THR A 256 -1.62 -14.39 -6.10
N GLY A 257 -1.01 -14.13 -4.95
CA GLY A 257 -0.88 -15.09 -3.84
C GLY A 257 -1.71 -14.66 -2.62
N VAL A 258 -2.03 -15.59 -1.73
CA VAL A 258 -2.70 -15.31 -0.46
C VAL A 258 -1.96 -16.01 0.69
N VAL A 259 -1.77 -15.31 1.80
CA VAL A 259 -1.19 -15.80 3.05
C VAL A 259 -2.24 -15.68 4.16
N ASP A 260 -2.79 -16.80 4.61
CA ASP A 260 -3.51 -16.85 5.89
C ASP A 260 -2.50 -16.75 7.04
N PHE A 261 -2.68 -15.80 7.97
CA PHE A 261 -1.64 -15.48 8.97
C PHE A 261 -1.26 -16.62 9.92
N LEU A 262 -2.08 -17.67 10.04
CA LEU A 262 -1.87 -18.81 10.96
C LEU A 262 -1.94 -20.20 10.30
N THR A 263 -2.03 -20.30 8.96
CA THR A 263 -2.15 -21.60 8.29
C THR A 263 -1.35 -21.67 7.00
N THR A 264 -0.69 -22.81 6.77
CA THR A 264 0.16 -23.06 5.60
C THR A 264 -0.64 -22.96 4.29
N VAL A 265 -0.29 -21.97 3.47
CA VAL A 265 -0.45 -21.86 2.01
C VAL A 265 -1.69 -22.56 1.40
N THR A 266 -2.77 -21.80 1.19
CA THR A 266 -3.79 -22.17 0.20
C THR A 266 -3.43 -21.56 -1.17
N ASN A 267 -2.90 -22.38 -2.09
CA ASN A 267 -2.73 -21.99 -3.49
C ASN A 267 -4.12 -21.93 -4.16
N GLN A 268 -4.72 -20.74 -4.29
CA GLN A 268 -5.95 -20.57 -5.07
C GLN A 268 -5.64 -19.99 -6.45
N PHE A 269 -5.54 -20.88 -7.44
CA PHE A 269 -5.33 -20.54 -8.85
C PHE A 269 -6.59 -19.90 -9.46
N LEU A 270 -6.50 -18.67 -9.94
CA LEU A 270 -7.42 -18.13 -10.94
C LEU A 270 -7.05 -18.68 -12.33
N LYS A 271 -7.37 -19.95 -12.59
CA LYS A 271 -7.38 -20.49 -13.96
C LYS A 271 -8.63 -19.99 -14.67
N GLY A 272 -8.45 -19.13 -15.67
CA GLY A 272 -9.53 -18.68 -16.54
C GLY A 272 -10.18 -19.83 -17.32
N CYS A 273 -11.47 -19.68 -17.61
CA CYS A 273 -12.24 -20.59 -18.47
C CYS A 273 -11.72 -20.61 -19.92
N PRO A 274 -12.07 -21.63 -20.72
CA PRO A 274 -11.42 -21.91 -22.00
C PRO A 274 -11.75 -20.90 -23.10
N ALA A 275 -10.92 -20.92 -24.14
CA ALA A 275 -10.93 -19.99 -25.25
C ALA A 275 -12.29 -19.83 -25.96
N MET A 276 -12.66 -18.59 -26.24
CA MET A 276 -13.44 -18.23 -27.44
C MET A 276 -12.55 -17.41 -28.37
N GLN A 277 -12.46 -17.86 -29.62
CA GLN A 277 -11.82 -17.14 -30.73
C GLN A 277 -12.75 -16.04 -31.27
N CYS A 278 -12.17 -15.13 -32.07
CA CYS A 278 -12.83 -14.06 -32.82
C CYS A 278 -13.44 -12.91 -31.97
N HIS A 279 -13.35 -11.63 -32.35
CA HIS A 279 -12.76 -10.95 -33.52
C HIS A 279 -11.99 -9.70 -33.07
N ARG A 280 -11.11 -9.13 -33.92
CA ARG A 280 -10.60 -7.75 -33.72
C ARG A 280 -11.75 -6.75 -33.84
N PRO A 281 -11.75 -5.67 -33.04
CA PRO A 281 -12.12 -4.35 -33.53
C PRO A 281 -10.89 -3.45 -33.63
N GLN A 282 -10.89 -2.66 -34.70
CA GLN A 282 -9.94 -1.60 -34.98
C GLN A 282 -10.54 -0.26 -34.48
N TRP A 283 -9.74 0.82 -34.41
CA TRP A 283 -10.14 2.19 -34.02
C TRP A 283 -10.38 2.39 -32.50
N LEU A 284 -10.11 3.56 -31.88
CA LEU A 284 -9.71 4.87 -32.40
C LEU A 284 -8.56 5.48 -31.58
N VAL A 285 -7.70 6.25 -32.25
CA VAL A 285 -6.77 7.21 -31.61
C VAL A 285 -7.56 8.44 -31.17
N TYR A 286 -7.23 9.02 -30.01
CA TYR A 286 -7.65 10.38 -29.66
C TYR A 286 -6.44 11.21 -29.21
N ARG A 287 -6.18 12.33 -29.91
CA ARG A 287 -5.13 13.28 -29.58
C ARG A 287 -5.65 14.72 -29.78
N GLU A 288 -5.40 15.55 -28.76
CA GLU A 288 -5.15 17.00 -28.79
C GLU A 288 -6.15 17.99 -29.41
N ALA A 289 -6.65 18.91 -28.57
CA ALA A 289 -6.54 20.38 -28.68
C ALA A 289 -7.21 21.03 -27.44
N PHE A 290 -6.88 22.21 -26.91
CA PHE A 290 -5.66 23.02 -26.70
C PHE A 290 -6.09 24.18 -25.74
N TRP A 291 -5.15 24.92 -25.15
CA TRP A 291 -5.32 26.07 -24.19
C TRP A 291 -6.04 27.29 -24.87
N PRO A 292 -6.48 28.42 -24.21
CA PRO A 292 -5.91 29.00 -22.97
C PRO A 292 -6.77 29.83 -21.98
N SER A 293 -6.35 29.88 -20.71
CA SER A 293 -6.19 31.16 -19.97
C SER A 293 -5.49 30.99 -18.60
N THR A 294 -4.47 31.83 -18.40
CA THR A 294 -3.71 32.13 -17.17
C THR A 294 -4.55 32.36 -15.92
N ILE A 295 -4.07 31.90 -14.75
CA ILE A 295 -3.92 32.66 -13.48
C ILE A 295 -3.12 31.81 -12.47
N HIS A 296 -2.36 32.47 -11.59
CA HIS A 296 -1.46 31.83 -10.62
C HIS A 296 -2.18 30.94 -9.60
N GLY A 297 -1.57 29.79 -9.27
CA GLY A 297 -2.00 28.93 -8.17
C GLY A 297 -0.85 28.02 -7.71
N LYS A 298 0.02 28.53 -6.82
CA LYS A 298 1.08 27.73 -6.19
C LYS A 298 0.42 26.55 -5.45
N THR A 299 0.73 25.33 -5.85
CA THR A 299 0.47 24.16 -5.00
C THR A 299 1.58 24.11 -3.97
N PHE A 300 1.24 24.38 -2.71
CA PHE A 300 2.16 24.21 -1.60
C PHE A 300 2.29 22.71 -1.28
N ILE A 301 3.52 22.26 -1.06
CA ILE A 301 3.94 20.90 -0.70
C ILE A 301 4.92 21.06 0.46
#